data_AF-A0A1Y4NPV6-F1
#
_entry.id   AF-A0A1Y4NPV6-F1
#
_cell.length_a   1.000
_cell.length_b   1.000
_cell.length_c   1.000
_cell.angle_alpha   90.00
_cell.angle_beta   90.00
_cell.angle_gamma   90.00
#
_symmetry.space_group_name_H-M   'P 1'
#
loop_
_entity.id
_entity.type
_entity.pdbx_description
1 polymer ?
#
loop_
_entity_poly.entity_id
_entity_poly.type
_entity_poly.pdbx_seq_one_letter_code
_entity_poly.pdbx_strand_id
1 'polypeptide(L)'
;MNRFDRIISVEGYNDDGTALAASLNIRFLDYQDAIEQLLEDETVESYLSGDAVMSLTVAGKSESQSSTILENVESCVSDQENVRCHSGDVTEMHDAHECGMSFGKYQAFLRLQELDPAVTADDVRDLSMREILDLIEEYSKPSDSAGDPDNAGDIPGSCSNDGSVETSGNSSRGHENGHGSHH
;
A
#
# COMPACT_ATOMS: atom_id res chain seq x y z
N MET A 1 20.07 1.18 16.40
CA MET A 1 20.41 2.60 16.66
C MET A 1 20.68 2.80 18.15
N ASN A 2 21.36 3.89 18.54
CA ASN A 2 21.51 4.26 19.95
C ASN A 2 20.49 5.34 20.37
N ARG A 3 20.53 5.80 21.63
CA ARG A 3 19.65 6.85 22.16
C ARG A 3 19.90 8.25 21.56
N PHE A 4 20.94 8.40 20.74
CA PHE A 4 21.25 9.63 20.01
C PHE A 4 20.86 9.53 18.54
N ASP A 5 19.97 8.58 18.21
CA ASP A 5 19.44 8.37 16.87
C ASP A 5 20.51 8.02 15.81
N ARG A 6 21.63 7.45 16.27
CA ARG A 6 22.74 7.06 15.39
C ARG A 6 22.76 5.58 15.07
N ILE A 7 23.18 5.26 13.86
CA ILE A 7 23.44 3.88 13.42
C ILE A 7 24.68 3.34 14.11
N ILE A 8 24.55 2.17 14.74
CA ILE A 8 25.65 1.50 15.48
C ILE A 8 26.15 0.23 14.77
N SER A 9 25.28 -0.40 13.99
CA SER A 9 25.50 -1.61 13.20
C SER A 9 24.60 -1.59 11.98
N VAL A 10 25.05 -2.25 10.91
CA VAL A 10 24.33 -2.49 9.67
C VAL A 10 24.60 -3.95 9.31
N GLU A 11 23.55 -4.71 8.99
CA GLU A 11 23.62 -6.15 8.72
C GLU A 11 22.76 -6.46 7.49
N GLY A 12 23.29 -7.26 6.58
CA GLY A 12 22.57 -7.76 5.40
C GLY A 12 22.07 -9.18 5.64
N TYR A 13 20.86 -9.49 5.16
CA TYR A 13 20.21 -10.81 5.37
C TYR A 13 20.24 -11.72 4.13
N ASN A 14 20.64 -11.20 2.98
CA ASN A 14 20.92 -11.95 1.76
C ASN A 14 22.22 -11.43 1.12
N ASP A 15 22.64 -12.05 0.02
CA ASP A 15 23.88 -11.67 -0.66
C ASP A 15 23.86 -10.21 -1.11
N ASP A 16 22.74 -9.75 -1.70
CA ASP A 16 22.57 -8.37 -2.15
C ASP A 16 22.61 -7.37 -0.99
N GLY A 17 21.90 -7.67 0.10
CA GLY A 17 21.88 -6.84 1.31
C GLY A 17 23.23 -6.81 2.02
N THR A 18 24.00 -7.90 1.96
CA THR A 18 25.36 -7.95 2.50
C THR A 18 26.31 -7.10 1.67
N ALA A 19 26.20 -7.15 0.35
CA ALA A 19 26.96 -6.30 -0.56
C ALA A 19 26.62 -4.82 -0.35
N LEU A 20 25.33 -4.49 -0.25
CA LEU A 20 24.84 -3.12 0.00
C LEU A 20 25.29 -2.60 1.38
N ALA A 21 25.18 -3.42 2.43
CA ALA A 21 25.66 -3.05 3.76
C ALA A 21 27.19 -2.80 3.81
N ALA A 22 27.95 -3.47 2.94
CA ALA A 22 29.40 -3.30 2.85
C ALA A 22 29.81 -2.09 2.00
N SER A 23 28.99 -1.66 1.03
CA SER A 23 29.26 -0.47 0.21
C SER A 23 28.86 0.82 0.91
N LEU A 24 27.78 0.80 1.69
CA LEU A 24 27.24 1.98 2.38
C LEU A 24 28.10 2.42 3.58
N ASN A 25 28.49 3.68 3.60
CA ASN A 25 29.22 4.27 4.74
C ASN A 25 28.29 5.03 5.70
N ILE A 26 27.29 4.33 6.24
CA ILE A 26 26.23 4.95 7.05
C ILE A 26 26.41 4.76 8.57
N ARG A 27 27.48 4.09 9.00
CA ARG A 27 27.74 3.84 10.42
C ARG A 27 28.05 5.16 11.15
N PHE A 28 27.45 5.35 12.32
CA PHE A 28 27.54 6.54 13.18
C PHE A 28 26.88 7.82 12.65
N LEU A 29 26.25 7.77 11.48
CA LEU A 29 25.36 8.82 10.98
C LEU A 29 24.05 8.83 11.76
N ASP A 30 23.35 9.97 11.67
CA ASP A 30 21.92 10.02 11.99
C ASP A 30 21.16 9.07 11.06
N TYR A 31 20.12 8.42 11.56
CA TYR A 31 19.38 7.47 10.74
C TYR A 31 18.65 8.14 9.56
N GLN A 32 18.27 9.43 9.67
CA GLN A 32 17.67 10.16 8.56
C GLN A 32 18.69 10.38 7.44
N ASP A 33 19.86 10.92 7.77
CA ASP A 33 20.98 11.08 6.82
C ASP A 33 21.38 9.75 6.17
N ALA A 34 21.27 8.65 6.91
CA ALA A 34 21.57 7.32 6.43
C ALA A 34 20.51 6.77 5.48
N ILE A 35 19.22 7.08 5.70
CA ILE A 35 18.13 6.71 4.79
C ILE A 35 18.24 7.52 3.50
N GLU A 36 18.55 8.81 3.58
CA GLU A 36 18.82 9.63 2.40
C GLU A 36 19.95 9.03 1.56
N GLN A 37 21.10 8.70 2.18
CA GLN A 37 22.21 8.04 1.47
C GLN A 37 21.86 6.65 0.93
N LEU A 38 21.03 5.89 1.63
CA LEU A 38 20.55 4.59 1.14
C LEU A 38 19.69 4.77 -0.12
N LEU A 39 18.85 5.79 -0.16
CA LEU A 39 17.97 6.07 -1.30
C LEU A 39 18.71 6.66 -2.49
N GLU A 40 19.80 7.40 -2.26
CA GLU A 40 20.69 7.95 -3.29
C GLU A 40 21.70 6.92 -3.84
N ASP A 41 21.77 5.70 -3.28
CA ASP A 41 22.63 4.65 -3.80
C ASP A 41 22.15 4.18 -5.18
N GLU A 42 23.05 4.19 -6.17
CA GLU A 42 22.71 3.84 -7.56
C GLU A 42 22.05 2.45 -7.68
N THR A 43 22.44 1.50 -6.83
CA THR A 43 21.85 0.15 -6.81
C THR A 43 20.40 0.22 -6.36
N VAL A 44 20.12 0.96 -5.28
CA VAL A 44 18.77 1.13 -4.72
C VAL A 44 17.89 1.91 -5.68
N GLU A 45 18.37 3.02 -6.23
CA GLU A 45 17.64 3.78 -7.26
C GLU A 45 17.29 2.92 -8.46
N SER A 46 18.21 2.05 -8.91
CA SER A 46 17.97 1.16 -10.05
C SER A 46 16.87 0.13 -9.77
N TYR A 47 16.79 -0.39 -8.54
CA TYR A 47 15.72 -1.30 -8.12
C TYR A 47 14.37 -0.57 -8.06
N LEU A 48 14.33 0.60 -7.41
CA LEU A 48 13.12 1.38 -7.22
C LEU A 48 12.55 1.95 -8.52
N SER A 49 13.41 2.30 -9.48
CA SER A 49 13.02 2.79 -10.82
C SER A 49 12.42 1.70 -11.71
N GLY A 50 12.58 0.43 -11.35
CA GLY A 50 11.91 -0.69 -12.00
C GLY A 50 10.49 -0.88 -11.45
N ASP A 51 10.28 -2.02 -10.79
CA ASP A 51 9.05 -2.39 -10.09
C ASP A 51 9.37 -3.11 -8.75
N ALA A 52 10.60 -2.93 -8.25
CA ALA A 52 10.96 -3.50 -6.97
C ALA A 52 10.34 -2.65 -5.84
N VAL A 53 9.73 -3.33 -4.87
CA VAL A 53 9.19 -2.69 -3.67
C VAL A 53 10.17 -2.84 -2.53
N MET A 54 10.54 -1.72 -1.90
CA MET A 54 11.34 -1.71 -0.68
C MET A 54 10.45 -1.52 0.54
N SER A 55 10.71 -2.30 1.61
CA SER A 55 10.02 -2.14 2.88
C SER A 55 11.00 -1.67 3.96
N LEU A 56 10.67 -0.55 4.61
CA LEU A 56 11.40 0.00 5.75
C LEU A 56 10.61 -0.28 7.02
N THR A 57 11.17 -1.10 7.90
CA THR A 57 10.50 -1.51 9.14
C THR A 57 11.20 -0.94 10.38
N VAL A 58 10.43 -0.38 11.30
CA VAL A 58 10.92 0.15 12.57
C VAL A 58 10.43 -0.72 13.73
N ALA A 59 11.36 -1.39 14.42
CA ALA A 59 11.11 -2.10 15.66
C ALA A 59 11.97 -1.57 16.81
N GLY A 60 11.35 -1.37 17.96
CA GLY A 60 12.00 -0.82 19.15
C GLY A 60 11.21 -1.08 20.42
N LYS A 61 11.90 -1.02 21.57
CA LYS A 61 11.30 -1.32 22.88
C LYS A 61 10.34 -0.25 23.39
N SER A 62 10.43 0.97 22.86
CA SER A 62 9.60 2.11 23.24
C SER A 62 8.68 2.43 22.07
N GLU A 63 7.39 2.17 22.23
CA GLU A 63 6.38 2.48 21.20
C GLU A 63 6.43 3.95 20.78
N SER A 64 6.57 4.88 21.74
CA SER A 64 6.69 6.30 21.44
C SER A 64 7.91 6.62 20.59
N GLN A 65 9.08 6.03 20.90
CA GLN A 65 10.29 6.26 20.11
C GLN A 65 10.15 5.63 18.71
N SER A 66 9.66 4.40 18.63
CA SER A 66 9.44 3.70 17.37
C SER A 66 8.45 4.45 16.47
N SER A 67 7.38 5.01 17.03
CA SER A 67 6.41 5.84 16.29
C SER A 67 7.05 7.10 15.74
N THR A 68 7.81 7.84 16.57
CA THR A 68 8.51 9.04 16.10
C THR A 68 9.54 8.72 15.01
N ILE A 69 10.28 7.63 15.14
CA ILE A 69 11.22 7.21 14.10
C ILE A 69 10.46 6.84 12.83
N LEU A 70 9.36 6.09 12.93
CA LEU A 70 8.55 5.74 11.77
C LEU A 70 8.04 6.97 11.02
N GLU A 71 7.47 7.96 11.73
CA GLU A 71 7.00 9.21 11.13
C GLU A 71 8.11 9.95 10.37
N ASN A 72 9.33 9.99 10.93
CA ASN A 72 10.47 10.61 10.27
C ASN A 72 10.93 9.81 9.05
N VAL A 73 10.97 8.48 9.15
CA VAL A 73 11.30 7.59 8.02
C VAL A 73 10.30 7.78 6.88
N GLU A 74 9.00 7.83 7.19
CA GLU A 74 7.92 8.11 6.23
C GLU A 74 8.12 9.46 5.55
N SER A 75 8.51 10.48 6.31
CA SER A 75 8.82 11.80 5.75
C SER A 75 10.06 11.78 4.83
N CYS A 76 11.09 10.99 5.14
CA CYS A 76 12.29 10.87 4.29
C CYS A 76 11.99 10.20 2.95
N VAL A 77 10.97 9.33 2.90
CA VAL A 77 10.65 8.53 1.72
C VAL A 77 9.35 8.97 1.03
N SER A 78 8.83 10.15 1.37
CA SER A 78 7.52 10.63 0.89
C SER A 78 7.44 10.73 -0.64
N ASP A 79 8.57 10.96 -1.30
CA ASP A 79 8.67 11.08 -2.75
C ASP A 79 8.87 9.72 -3.45
N GLN A 80 8.94 8.62 -2.69
CA GLN A 80 9.22 7.28 -3.19
C GLN A 80 7.96 6.39 -3.18
N GLU A 81 7.31 6.25 -4.34
CA GLU A 81 6.07 5.46 -4.47
C GLU A 81 6.26 3.96 -4.16
N ASN A 82 7.45 3.43 -4.44
CA ASN A 82 7.80 2.01 -4.27
C ASN A 82 8.40 1.68 -2.90
N VAL A 83 8.36 2.62 -1.95
CA VAL A 83 8.83 2.40 -0.57
C VAL A 83 7.65 2.35 0.38
N ARG A 84 7.59 1.30 1.22
CA ARG A 84 6.56 1.14 2.24
C ARG A 84 7.16 1.12 3.63
N CYS A 85 6.65 1.96 4.51
CA CYS A 85 7.07 2.02 5.91
C CYS A 85 6.10 1.26 6.81
N HIS A 86 6.65 0.49 7.75
CA HIS A 86 5.86 -0.25 8.72
C HIS A 86 6.51 -0.19 10.10
N SER A 87 5.69 -0.14 11.14
CA SER A 87 6.14 -0.50 12.49
C SER A 87 6.01 -1.99 12.70
N GLY A 88 6.76 -2.49 13.69
CA GLY A 88 6.52 -3.79 14.25
C GLY A 88 7.22 -3.93 15.59
N ASP A 89 7.05 -5.07 16.22
CA ASP A 89 7.64 -5.30 17.54
C ASP A 89 8.96 -6.08 17.48
N VAL A 90 9.66 -6.06 18.61
CA VAL A 90 10.99 -6.68 18.72
C VAL A 90 10.93 -8.20 18.62
N THR A 91 9.82 -8.81 19.02
CA THR A 91 9.58 -10.26 18.95
C THR A 91 9.46 -10.71 17.51
N GLU A 92 8.61 -10.06 16.71
CA GLU A 92 8.45 -10.40 15.29
C GLU A 92 9.77 -10.20 14.51
N MET A 93 10.55 -9.16 14.85
CA MET A 93 11.87 -8.96 14.28
C MET A 93 12.82 -10.11 14.61
N HIS A 94 12.78 -10.65 15.84
CA HIS A 94 13.57 -11.82 16.20
C HIS A 94 13.16 -13.06 15.42
N ASP A 95 11.85 -13.32 15.30
CA ASP A 95 11.33 -14.46 14.53
C ASP A 95 11.75 -14.37 13.05
N ALA A 96 11.67 -13.18 12.46
CA ALA A 96 12.15 -12.93 11.09
C ALA A 96 13.62 -13.34 10.92
N HIS A 97 14.47 -12.97 11.87
CA HIS A 97 15.89 -13.31 11.83
C HIS A 97 16.14 -14.82 11.99
N GLU A 98 15.36 -15.51 12.83
CA GLU A 98 15.44 -16.98 12.95
C GLU A 98 15.04 -17.69 11.65
N CYS A 99 14.12 -17.12 10.89
CA CYS A 99 13.71 -17.62 9.58
C CYS A 99 14.66 -17.20 8.44
N GLY A 100 15.70 -16.41 8.70
CA GLY A 100 16.63 -15.88 7.69
C GLY A 100 15.96 -14.89 6.73
N MET A 101 14.94 -14.16 7.19
CA MET A 101 14.21 -13.18 6.40
C MET A 101 14.47 -11.77 6.91
N SER A 102 14.37 -10.79 6.02
CA SER A 102 14.24 -9.40 6.45
C SER A 102 12.91 -9.22 7.20
N PHE A 103 12.88 -8.29 8.13
CA PHE A 103 11.69 -8.08 8.95
C PHE A 103 10.45 -7.70 8.13
N GLY A 104 10.59 -6.80 7.14
CA GLY A 104 9.48 -6.45 6.25
C GLY A 104 8.93 -7.62 5.44
N LYS A 105 9.81 -8.54 4.99
CA LYS A 105 9.39 -9.76 4.27
C LYS A 105 8.62 -10.71 5.19
N TYR A 106 9.08 -10.88 6.43
CA TYR A 106 8.38 -11.67 7.44
C TYR A 106 6.99 -11.10 7.76
N GLN A 107 6.86 -9.78 7.90
CA GLN A 107 5.54 -9.15 8.12
C GLN A 107 4.58 -9.37 6.94
N ALA A 108 5.07 -9.34 5.70
CA ALA A 108 4.24 -9.67 4.55
C ALA A 108 3.84 -11.15 4.53
N PHE A 109 4.77 -12.05 4.88
CA PHE A 109 4.46 -13.46 5.07
C PHE A 109 3.34 -13.69 6.11
N LEU A 110 3.40 -13.03 7.27
CA LEU A 110 2.36 -13.17 8.29
C LEU A 110 0.98 -12.74 7.75
N ARG A 111 0.92 -11.62 7.02
CA ARG A 111 -0.32 -11.17 6.36
C ARG A 111 -0.83 -12.17 5.32
N LEU A 112 0.06 -12.78 4.55
CA LEU A 112 -0.31 -13.82 3.60
C LEU A 112 -0.84 -15.07 4.32
N GLN A 113 -0.22 -15.46 5.44
CA GLN A 113 -0.64 -16.60 6.24
C GLN A 113 -2.01 -16.39 6.92
N GLU A 114 -2.38 -15.14 7.24
CA GLU A 114 -3.74 -14.82 7.70
C GLU A 114 -4.81 -15.08 6.64
N LEU A 115 -4.46 -14.93 5.35
CA LEU A 115 -5.35 -15.19 4.22
C LEU A 115 -5.36 -16.66 3.82
N ASP A 116 -4.18 -17.30 3.84
CA ASP A 116 -4.00 -18.73 3.56
C ASP A 116 -3.10 -19.39 4.61
N PRO A 117 -3.69 -20.05 5.63
CA PRO A 117 -2.93 -20.71 6.69
C PRO A 117 -2.05 -21.88 6.23
N ALA A 118 -2.18 -22.34 4.97
CA ALA A 118 -1.32 -23.38 4.43
C ALA A 118 0.07 -22.85 4.02
N VAL A 119 0.23 -21.54 3.84
CA VAL A 119 1.49 -20.91 3.45
C VAL A 119 2.50 -21.00 4.59
N THR A 120 3.70 -21.47 4.25
CA THR A 120 4.83 -21.60 5.17
C THR A 120 5.93 -20.59 4.86
N ALA A 121 6.84 -20.38 5.83
CA ALA A 121 8.01 -19.54 5.63
C ALA A 121 8.92 -20.07 4.49
N ASP A 122 8.92 -21.37 4.21
CA ASP A 122 9.69 -21.95 3.11
C ASP A 122 9.11 -21.52 1.75
N ASP A 123 7.78 -21.46 1.61
CA ASP A 123 7.11 -21.12 0.34
C ASP A 123 7.41 -19.69 -0.12
N VAL A 124 7.56 -18.76 0.84
CA VAL A 124 7.83 -17.35 0.57
C VAL A 124 9.33 -17.04 0.51
N ARG A 125 10.22 -17.99 0.86
CA ARG A 125 11.66 -17.72 0.97
C ARG A 125 12.26 -17.26 -0.35
N ASP A 126 11.88 -17.88 -1.46
CA ASP A 126 12.41 -17.57 -2.79
C ASP A 126 11.62 -16.48 -3.53
N LEU A 127 10.49 -16.04 -2.97
CA LEU A 127 9.69 -14.96 -3.54
C LEU A 127 10.30 -13.57 -3.23
N SER A 128 10.17 -12.66 -4.17
CA SER A 128 10.44 -11.24 -3.95
C SER A 128 9.36 -10.61 -3.06
N MET A 129 9.69 -9.45 -2.48
CA MET A 129 8.71 -8.67 -1.70
C MET A 129 7.49 -8.29 -2.55
N ARG A 130 7.71 -7.94 -3.84
CA ARG A 130 6.63 -7.59 -4.77
C ARG A 130 5.68 -8.77 -4.98
N GLU A 131 6.21 -9.96 -5.27
CA GLU A 131 5.41 -11.17 -5.48
C GLU A 131 4.58 -11.53 -4.24
N ILE A 132 5.14 -11.39 -3.02
CA ILE A 132 4.37 -11.63 -1.79
C ILE A 132 3.22 -10.62 -1.66
N LEU A 133 3.47 -9.34 -1.97
CA LEU A 133 2.44 -8.31 -1.92
C LEU A 133 1.36 -8.52 -2.99
N ASP A 134 1.73 -8.98 -4.17
CA ASP A 134 0.79 -9.31 -5.25
C ASP A 134 -0.08 -10.52 -4.88
N LEU A 135 0.49 -11.54 -4.23
CA LEU A 135 -0.29 -12.66 -3.68
C LEU A 135 -1.28 -12.18 -2.61
N ILE A 136 -0.85 -11.32 -1.69
CA ILE A 136 -1.76 -10.73 -0.68
C ILE A 136 -2.91 -9.99 -1.38
N GLU A 137 -2.63 -9.22 -2.42
CA GLU A 137 -3.66 -8.51 -3.18
C GLU A 137 -4.62 -9.47 -3.90
N GLU A 138 -4.10 -10.55 -4.49
CA GLU A 138 -4.90 -11.58 -5.16
C GLU A 138 -5.85 -12.29 -4.19
N TYR A 139 -5.34 -12.72 -3.03
CA TYR A 139 -6.13 -13.42 -2.01
C TYR A 139 -7.08 -12.48 -1.26
N SER A 140 -6.76 -11.18 -1.19
CA SER A 140 -7.63 -10.18 -0.57
C SER A 140 -8.82 -9.77 -1.47
N LYS A 141 -8.77 -10.06 -2.77
CA LYS A 141 -9.91 -9.77 -3.66
C LYS A 141 -11.06 -10.71 -3.31
N PRO A 142 -12.28 -10.20 -3.08
CA PRO A 142 -13.43 -11.08 -2.93
C PRO A 142 -13.55 -11.91 -4.21
N SER A 143 -13.70 -13.23 -4.06
CA SER A 143 -14.03 -14.08 -5.18
C SER A 143 -15.40 -13.65 -5.71
N ASP A 144 -15.41 -12.84 -6.77
CA ASP A 144 -16.57 -12.67 -7.63
C ASP A 144 -16.78 -13.99 -8.38
N SER A 145 -17.19 -15.01 -7.63
CA SER A 145 -17.73 -16.24 -8.17
C SER A 145 -19.09 -15.91 -8.78
N ALA A 146 -19.10 -15.85 -10.11
CA ALA A 146 -20.28 -15.72 -10.94
C ALA A 146 -21.37 -16.77 -10.61
N GLY A 147 -22.60 -16.27 -10.51
CA GLY A 147 -23.86 -16.98 -10.78
C GLY A 147 -24.90 -15.89 -11.07
N ASP A 148 -25.59 -15.82 -12.21
CA ASP A 148 -26.11 -16.86 -13.09
C ASP A 148 -26.46 -16.21 -14.45
N PRO A 149 -26.15 -16.79 -15.62
CA PRO A 149 -26.63 -16.32 -16.90
C PRO A 149 -27.84 -17.16 -17.34
N ASP A 150 -29.06 -16.83 -16.92
CA ASP A 150 -30.29 -17.30 -17.60
C ASP A 150 -31.58 -16.67 -17.02
N ASN A 151 -32.08 -15.61 -17.65
CA ASN A 151 -33.51 -15.63 -18.03
C ASN A 151 -33.78 -14.70 -19.21
N ALA A 152 -34.03 -15.35 -20.35
CA ALA A 152 -34.59 -14.77 -21.55
C ALA A 152 -35.95 -14.11 -21.27
N GLY A 153 -36.08 -12.86 -21.73
CA GLY A 153 -37.33 -12.12 -21.78
C GLY A 153 -37.34 -11.20 -23.00
N ASP A 154 -37.12 -11.78 -24.18
CA ASP A 154 -37.28 -11.13 -25.47
C ASP A 154 -38.78 -10.93 -25.75
N ILE A 155 -39.26 -9.69 -25.76
CA ILE A 155 -40.42 -9.28 -26.58
C ILE A 155 -40.13 -7.87 -27.15
N PRO A 156 -39.95 -7.74 -28.49
CA PRO A 156 -39.93 -6.48 -29.19
C PRO A 156 -41.35 -6.14 -29.68
N GLY A 157 -41.82 -4.91 -29.46
CA GLY A 157 -43.16 -4.50 -29.89
C GLY A 157 -43.35 -3.00 -29.97
N SER A 158 -43.08 -2.43 -31.14
CA SER A 158 -43.44 -1.06 -31.53
C SER A 158 -44.94 -0.95 -31.85
N CYS A 159 -45.63 0.09 -31.36
CA CYS A 159 -46.67 0.79 -32.13
C CYS A 159 -46.95 2.20 -31.59
N SER A 160 -46.87 3.18 -32.49
CA SER A 160 -47.37 4.55 -32.35
C SER A 160 -48.85 4.64 -32.73
N ASN A 161 -49.63 5.43 -31.97
CA ASN A 161 -50.84 6.19 -32.38
C ASN A 161 -51.48 6.79 -31.12
N ASP A 162 -51.45 8.10 -30.92
CA ASP A 162 -52.34 9.13 -31.50
C ASP A 162 -53.84 8.85 -31.25
N GLY A 163 -54.47 9.79 -30.53
CA GLY A 163 -55.82 9.66 -30.00
C GLY A 163 -56.19 10.89 -29.18
N SER A 164 -56.26 12.04 -29.85
CA SER A 164 -56.81 13.29 -29.33
C SER A 164 -58.25 13.10 -28.83
N VAL A 165 -58.54 13.60 -27.61
CA VAL A 165 -59.88 14.06 -27.26
C VAL A 165 -59.77 15.40 -26.53
N GLU A 166 -59.98 16.45 -27.30
CA GLU A 166 -60.33 17.78 -26.84
C GLU A 166 -61.73 17.74 -26.21
N THR A 167 -61.93 18.37 -25.06
CA THR A 167 -62.79 19.57 -25.01
C THR A 167 -62.79 20.25 -23.63
N SER A 168 -62.66 21.58 -23.71
CA SER A 168 -63.32 22.61 -22.90
C SER A 168 -62.86 22.89 -21.46
N GLY A 169 -62.24 24.07 -21.28
CA GLY A 169 -62.85 25.05 -20.39
C GLY A 169 -61.93 25.93 -19.54
N ASN A 170 -61.62 27.11 -20.08
CA ASN A 170 -61.50 28.41 -19.39
C ASN A 170 -60.23 28.78 -18.56
N SER A 171 -59.41 29.62 -19.20
CA SER A 171 -59.14 31.03 -18.83
C SER A 171 -58.65 31.38 -17.41
N SER A 172 -57.37 31.80 -17.36
CA SER A 172 -56.95 33.20 -17.13
C SER A 172 -56.09 33.55 -15.89
N ARG A 173 -55.05 34.36 -16.18
CA ARG A 173 -54.20 35.23 -15.32
C ARG A 173 -53.08 34.50 -14.57
N GLY A 174 -51.77 34.74 -14.78
CA GLY A 174 -51.07 35.92 -15.29
C GLY A 174 -50.70 36.87 -14.15
N HIS A 175 -49.45 36.84 -13.68
CA HIS A 175 -48.63 38.04 -13.44
C HIS A 175 -47.18 37.74 -12.99
N GLU A 176 -46.27 38.45 -13.65
CA GLU A 176 -44.84 38.62 -13.42
C GLU A 176 -44.48 39.47 -12.19
N ASN A 177 -43.15 39.49 -11.94
CA ASN A 177 -42.28 40.50 -11.32
C ASN A 177 -41.77 40.13 -9.92
N GLY A 178 -40.48 40.24 -9.58
CA GLY A 178 -39.39 41.01 -10.18
C GLY A 178 -38.79 41.97 -9.14
N HIS A 179 -37.46 41.87 -8.94
CA HIS A 179 -36.52 42.83 -8.33
C HIS A 179 -36.31 42.92 -6.81
N GLY A 180 -35.03 43.05 -6.45
CA GLY A 180 -34.60 43.77 -5.24
C GLY A 180 -33.20 43.46 -4.73
N SER A 181 -32.16 44.01 -5.38
CA SER A 181 -30.79 44.12 -4.86
C SER A 181 -30.70 45.37 -3.98
N HIS A 182 -30.01 45.33 -2.82
CA HIS A 182 -29.45 46.52 -2.16
C HIS A 182 -28.33 46.16 -1.17
N HIS A 183 -27.21 46.84 -1.38
CA HIS A 183 -26.11 47.29 -0.49
C HIS A 183 -25.42 46.32 0.49
#